data_AF-K1T0N9-F1
#
_entry.id   AF-K1T0N9-F1
#
_cell.length_a   1.000
_cell.length_b   1.000
_cell.length_c   1.000
_cell.angle_alpha   90.00
_cell.angle_beta   90.00
_cell.angle_gamma   90.00
#
_symmetry.space_group_name_H-M   'P 1'
#
loop_
_entity.id
_entity.type
_entity.pdbx_description
1 polymer ?
#
loop_
_entity_poly.entity_id
_entity_poly.type
_entity_poly.pdbx_seq_one_letter_code
_entity_poly.pdbx_strand_id
1 'polypeptide(L)'
;DQQIKQVADLKRDKKIVMSKEQRMSYIMYILLSGWDTYTLSLFSEELNVSKKVISDDINSIFKEFSKYNIRINRVAGHGVFITGDEFSIRRAMKSYCKYSIGNKVIREASDNRISVEDQELWINNFGQDNFEKSVEVIHYIEETYGIAYTDYSFKMLADYLCIQLFRVRMGNVITEDIIPEDENIKYSDIVDKVVEKFSSLSKCNFNEYEKQYIEILLASASVQSNTDLYKAISSDKEEKD
;
A
#
# COMPACT_ATOMS: atom_id res chain seq x y z
N ASP A 1 -3.29 10.82 -20.21
CA ASP A 1 -3.53 12.25 -20.51
C ASP A 1 -4.28 13.07 -19.46
N GLN A 2 -5.12 12.49 -18.59
CA GLN A 2 -5.65 13.19 -17.40
C GLN A 2 -4.66 13.18 -16.21
N GLN A 3 -3.88 12.11 -16.06
CA GLN A 3 -2.85 11.97 -15.03
C GLN A 3 -1.62 12.87 -15.27
N ILE A 4 -1.23 13.07 -16.53
CA ILE A 4 -0.18 14.04 -16.91
C ILE A 4 -0.62 15.46 -16.55
N LYS A 5 -1.92 15.77 -16.63
CA LYS A 5 -2.49 17.04 -16.17
C LYS A 5 -2.44 17.21 -14.66
N GLN A 6 -2.70 16.15 -13.88
CA GLN A 6 -2.53 16.17 -12.42
C GLN A 6 -1.08 16.41 -12.01
N VAL A 7 -0.11 15.80 -12.72
CA VAL A 7 1.32 16.08 -12.52
C VAL A 7 1.70 17.50 -12.94
N ALA A 8 1.07 18.05 -13.99
CA ALA A 8 1.28 19.43 -14.42
C ALA A 8 0.67 20.45 -13.45
N ASP A 9 -0.44 20.14 -12.76
CA ASP A 9 -1.04 21.02 -11.78
C ASP A 9 -0.22 21.10 -10.47
N LEU A 10 0.64 20.11 -10.18
CA LEU A 10 1.70 20.22 -9.15
C LEU A 10 2.72 21.33 -9.47
N LYS A 11 2.88 21.72 -10.75
CA LYS A 11 3.84 22.75 -11.18
C LYS A 11 3.37 24.18 -10.87
N ARG A 12 2.08 24.40 -10.55
CA ARG A 12 1.50 25.77 -10.56
C ARG A 12 1.62 26.55 -9.26
N ASP A 13 1.81 25.92 -8.11
CA ASP A 13 1.98 26.65 -6.86
C ASP A 13 3.25 26.24 -6.10
N LYS A 14 4.23 27.15 -6.25
CA LYS A 14 5.50 27.31 -5.53
C LYS A 14 6.73 26.61 -6.13
N LYS A 15 7.74 27.46 -6.39
CA LYS A 15 9.18 27.17 -6.38
C LYS A 15 9.66 26.56 -5.04
N ILE A 16 9.01 25.52 -4.53
CA ILE A 16 9.53 24.77 -3.39
C ILE A 16 10.56 23.80 -3.95
N VAL A 17 11.83 24.06 -3.65
CA VAL A 17 12.89 23.08 -3.88
C VAL A 17 12.64 21.94 -2.90
N MET A 18 12.31 20.75 -3.41
CA MET A 18 12.13 19.57 -2.58
C MET A 18 13.44 19.21 -1.88
N SER A 19 13.36 18.82 -0.60
CA SER A 19 14.50 18.25 0.11
C SER A 19 14.98 16.97 -0.57
N LYS A 20 16.20 16.51 -0.26
CA LYS A 20 16.69 15.22 -0.76
C LYS A 20 15.74 14.08 -0.39
N GLU A 21 15.21 14.07 0.83
CA GLU A 21 14.30 13.05 1.33
C GLU A 21 12.96 13.07 0.59
N GLN A 22 12.36 14.25 0.40
CA GLN A 22 11.12 14.40 -0.37
C GLN A 22 11.31 13.93 -1.81
N ARG A 23 12.44 14.30 -2.43
CA ARG A 23 12.77 13.89 -3.80
C ARG A 23 12.98 12.39 -3.92
N MET A 24 13.71 11.79 -2.98
CA MET A 24 13.87 10.34 -2.92
C MET A 24 12.53 9.64 -2.70
N SER A 25 11.66 10.15 -1.83
CA SER A 25 10.32 9.60 -1.61
C SER A 25 9.46 9.65 -2.87
N TYR A 26 9.55 10.73 -3.66
CA TYR A 26 8.86 10.81 -4.95
C TYR A 26 9.35 9.74 -5.93
N ILE A 27 10.68 9.62 -6.09
CA ILE A 27 11.26 8.59 -6.97
C ILE A 27 10.89 7.19 -6.49
N MET A 28 10.98 6.93 -5.18
CA MET A 28 10.60 5.65 -4.58
C MET A 28 9.12 5.34 -4.83
N TYR A 29 8.22 6.30 -4.67
CA TYR A 29 6.79 6.14 -4.96
C TYR A 29 6.55 5.76 -6.41
N ILE A 30 7.15 6.46 -7.37
CA ILE A 30 6.99 6.15 -8.81
C ILE A 30 7.49 4.73 -9.11
N LEU A 31 8.68 4.38 -8.65
CA LEU A 31 9.26 3.05 -8.89
C LEU A 31 8.42 1.95 -8.24
N LEU A 32 8.04 2.10 -6.97
CA LEU A 32 7.24 1.12 -6.23
C LEU A 32 5.78 1.05 -6.71
N SER A 33 5.28 2.07 -7.40
CA SER A 33 4.00 2.02 -8.10
C SER A 33 4.05 1.17 -9.38
N GLY A 34 5.25 0.75 -9.82
CA GLY A 34 5.42 -0.14 -10.98
C GLY A 34 5.57 0.58 -12.31
N TRP A 35 5.83 1.89 -12.32
CA TRP A 35 6.18 2.59 -13.56
C TRP A 35 7.57 2.15 -14.03
N ASP A 36 7.67 1.71 -15.29
CA ASP A 36 8.93 1.21 -15.87
C ASP A 36 9.56 2.14 -16.93
N THR A 37 8.78 3.08 -17.46
CA THR A 37 9.22 4.02 -18.51
C THR A 37 9.80 5.34 -17.98
N TYR A 38 9.94 5.51 -16.67
CA TYR A 38 10.43 6.77 -16.09
C TYR A 38 11.93 6.94 -16.35
N THR A 39 12.30 7.97 -17.12
CA THR A 39 13.70 8.24 -17.44
C THR A 39 14.33 9.22 -16.44
N LEU A 40 15.67 9.22 -16.35
CA LEU A 40 16.39 10.25 -15.60
C LEU A 40 16.05 11.67 -16.08
N SER A 41 15.73 11.84 -17.36
CA SER A 41 15.32 13.13 -17.92
C SER A 41 13.95 13.56 -17.38
N LEU A 42 12.99 12.63 -17.31
CA LEU A 42 11.65 12.92 -16.81
C LEU A 42 11.69 13.30 -15.33
N PHE A 43 12.37 12.50 -14.49
CA PHE A 43 12.59 12.84 -13.08
C PHE A 43 13.30 14.20 -12.92
N SER A 44 14.31 14.47 -13.75
CA SER A 44 15.08 15.72 -13.71
C SER A 44 14.18 16.94 -14.02
N GLU A 45 13.27 16.81 -14.98
CA GLU A 45 12.30 17.85 -15.34
C GLU A 45 11.26 18.05 -14.23
N GLU A 46 10.63 16.98 -13.75
CA GLU A 46 9.57 17.04 -12.75
C GLU A 46 10.07 17.56 -11.41
N LEU A 47 11.26 17.13 -10.99
CA LEU A 47 11.86 17.49 -9.70
C LEU A 47 12.75 18.73 -9.77
N ASN A 48 12.91 19.32 -10.96
CA ASN A 48 13.71 20.51 -11.24
C ASN A 48 15.15 20.43 -10.67
N VAL A 49 15.82 19.30 -10.87
CA VAL A 49 17.22 19.07 -10.50
C VAL A 49 17.97 18.42 -11.67
N SER A 50 19.31 18.46 -11.66
CA SER A 50 20.08 17.83 -12.75
C SER A 50 19.93 16.31 -12.78
N LYS A 51 20.11 15.70 -13.97
CA LYS A 51 20.18 14.22 -14.13
C LYS A 51 21.22 13.57 -13.22
N LYS A 52 22.32 14.28 -12.93
CA LYS A 52 23.36 13.81 -11.98
C LYS A 52 22.79 13.65 -10.57
N VAL A 53 22.04 14.65 -10.09
CA VAL A 53 21.38 14.60 -8.77
C VAL A 53 20.38 13.43 -8.71
N ILE A 54 19.53 13.28 -9.74
CA ILE A 54 18.61 12.13 -9.82
C ILE A 54 19.36 10.80 -9.78
N SER A 55 20.46 10.67 -10.52
CA SER A 55 21.29 9.47 -10.52
C SER A 55 21.86 9.17 -9.13
N ASP A 56 22.35 10.18 -8.41
CA ASP A 56 22.89 10.05 -7.05
C ASP A 56 21.81 9.67 -6.04
N ASP A 57 20.59 10.20 -6.19
CA ASP A 57 19.44 9.81 -5.39
C ASP A 57 19.03 8.36 -5.65
N ILE A 58 18.93 7.93 -6.91
CA ILE A 58 18.62 6.53 -7.24
C ILE A 58 19.69 5.58 -6.69
N ASN A 59 20.97 5.98 -6.70
CA ASN A 59 22.03 5.19 -6.05
C ASN A 59 21.84 5.09 -4.53
N SER A 60 21.27 6.12 -3.90
CA SER A 60 20.89 6.10 -2.47
C SER A 60 19.68 5.19 -2.25
N ILE A 61 18.65 5.28 -3.10
CA ILE A 61 17.44 4.45 -3.06
C ILE A 61 17.78 2.97 -3.23
N PHE A 62 18.73 2.63 -4.10
CA PHE A 62 19.18 1.25 -4.31
C PHE A 62 19.61 0.56 -3.01
N LYS A 63 20.31 1.28 -2.12
CA LYS A 63 20.76 0.75 -0.82
C LYS A 63 19.58 0.46 0.12
N GLU A 64 18.55 1.31 0.05
CA GLU A 64 17.33 1.14 0.83
C GLU A 64 16.50 -0.04 0.32
N PHE A 65 16.32 -0.16 -0.99
CA PHE A 65 15.57 -1.24 -1.64
C PHE A 65 16.22 -2.62 -1.48
N SER A 66 17.56 -2.65 -1.40
CA SER A 66 18.29 -3.90 -1.13
C SER A 66 17.91 -4.55 0.20
N LYS A 67 17.42 -3.78 1.19
CA LYS A 67 16.92 -4.33 2.48
C LYS A 67 15.64 -5.17 2.32
N TYR A 68 14.95 -5.01 1.19
CA TYR A 68 13.72 -5.71 0.83
C TYR A 68 13.93 -6.69 -0.33
N ASN A 69 15.19 -6.98 -0.72
CA ASN A 69 15.52 -7.76 -1.92
C ASN A 69 14.98 -7.16 -3.23
N ILE A 70 14.70 -5.85 -3.25
CA ILE A 70 14.25 -5.13 -4.45
C ILE A 70 15.48 -4.58 -5.20
N ARG A 71 15.55 -4.86 -6.50
CA ARG A 71 16.61 -4.36 -7.39
C ARG A 71 16.10 -3.18 -8.22
N ILE A 72 17.00 -2.27 -8.57
CA ILE A 72 16.74 -1.19 -9.53
C ILE A 72 17.45 -1.50 -10.83
N ASN A 73 16.70 -1.47 -11.93
CA ASN A 73 17.17 -1.70 -13.27
C ASN A 73 17.16 -0.39 -14.06
N ARG A 74 18.14 -0.22 -14.96
CA ARG A 74 18.26 0.96 -15.82
C ARG A 74 18.47 0.50 -17.25
N VAL A 75 17.58 0.89 -18.14
CA VAL A 75 17.66 0.55 -19.57
C VAL A 75 17.65 1.83 -20.38
N ALA A 76 18.73 2.05 -21.15
CA ALA A 76 18.87 3.24 -21.99
C ALA A 76 17.70 3.33 -22.99
N GLY A 77 17.06 4.49 -23.07
CA GLY A 77 15.91 4.72 -23.95
C GLY A 77 14.57 4.16 -23.43
N HIS A 78 14.57 3.33 -22.39
CA HIS A 78 13.34 2.83 -21.77
C HIS A 78 13.05 3.54 -20.44
N GLY A 79 13.96 3.45 -19.46
CA GLY A 79 13.71 4.04 -18.15
C GLY A 79 14.46 3.38 -17.01
N VAL A 80 14.00 3.70 -15.80
CA VAL A 80 14.41 3.14 -14.52
C VAL A 80 13.21 2.46 -13.91
N PHE A 81 13.37 1.20 -13.50
CA PHE A 81 12.31 0.37 -12.96
C PHE A 81 12.83 -0.57 -11.89
N ILE A 82 11.95 -1.28 -11.20
CA ILE A 82 12.32 -2.22 -10.14
C ILE A 82 11.92 -3.65 -10.47
N THR A 83 12.60 -4.59 -9.83
CA THR A 83 12.23 -6.01 -9.80
C THR A 83 12.36 -6.52 -8.37
N GLY A 84 11.38 -7.30 -7.92
CA GLY A 84 11.30 -7.90 -6.60
C GLY A 84 9.94 -8.58 -6.44
N ASP A 85 9.77 -9.39 -5.39
CA ASP A 85 8.47 -9.97 -5.09
C ASP A 85 7.48 -8.89 -4.63
N GLU A 86 6.22 -9.05 -5.00
CA GLU A 86 5.17 -8.05 -4.75
C GLU A 86 4.94 -7.82 -3.24
N PHE A 87 5.11 -8.86 -2.41
CA PHE A 87 5.02 -8.74 -0.95
C PHE A 87 6.07 -7.75 -0.40
N SER A 88 7.32 -7.88 -0.82
CA SER A 88 8.41 -6.98 -0.44
C SER A 88 8.24 -5.58 -1.00
N ILE A 89 7.71 -5.43 -2.22
CA ILE A 89 7.38 -4.12 -2.80
C ILE A 89 6.35 -3.39 -1.92
N ARG A 90 5.27 -4.07 -1.49
CA ARG A 90 4.25 -3.47 -0.62
C ARG A 90 4.81 -3.05 0.73
N ARG A 91 5.68 -3.87 1.35
CA ARG A 91 6.39 -3.49 2.59
C ARG A 91 7.27 -2.26 2.38
N ALA A 92 8.01 -2.20 1.26
CA ALA A 92 8.81 -1.03 0.92
C ALA A 92 7.95 0.22 0.69
N MET A 93 6.76 0.10 0.08
CA MET A 93 5.83 1.22 -0.08
C MET A 93 5.42 1.80 1.27
N LYS A 94 5.02 0.95 2.23
CA LYS A 94 4.73 1.37 3.60
C LYS A 94 5.91 2.17 4.16
N SER A 95 7.13 1.62 4.06
CA SER A 95 8.30 2.21 4.72
C SER A 95 8.80 3.51 4.11
N TYR A 96 8.57 3.73 2.81
CA TYR A 96 9.21 4.82 2.06
C TYR A 96 8.26 5.84 1.44
N CYS A 97 6.98 5.53 1.21
CA CYS A 97 6.01 6.48 0.66
C CYS A 97 5.43 7.41 1.76
N LYS A 98 6.32 8.14 2.43
CA LYS A 98 6.02 8.96 3.64
C LYS A 98 5.69 10.42 3.35
N TYR A 99 5.77 10.84 2.09
CA TYR A 99 5.41 12.18 1.66
C TYR A 99 4.28 12.09 0.64
N SER A 100 3.28 12.95 0.79
CA SER A 100 2.13 13.04 -0.12
C SER A 100 2.57 13.50 -1.51
N ILE A 101 2.17 12.74 -2.53
CA ILE A 101 2.41 13.08 -3.95
C ILE A 101 1.26 13.95 -4.49
N GLY A 102 0.04 13.70 -4.02
CA GLY A 102 -1.12 14.58 -4.22
C GLY A 102 -1.17 15.75 -3.25
N ASN A 103 -2.15 16.63 -3.46
CA ASN A 103 -2.36 17.87 -2.70
C ASN A 103 -3.76 17.97 -2.08
N LYS A 104 -4.50 16.87 -2.00
CA LYS A 104 -5.81 16.86 -1.35
C LYS A 104 -5.61 17.13 0.14
N VAL A 105 -6.33 18.11 0.65
CA VAL A 105 -6.30 18.48 2.08
C VAL A 105 -7.41 17.75 2.82
N ILE A 106 -7.06 17.07 3.91
CA ILE A 106 -8.00 16.45 4.83
C ILE A 106 -8.11 17.35 6.07
N ARG A 107 -9.34 17.64 6.50
CA ARG A 107 -9.60 18.51 7.66
C ARG A 107 -9.94 17.73 8.92
N GLU A 108 -10.56 16.58 8.73
CA GLU A 108 -11.04 15.70 9.79
C GLU A 108 -10.88 14.26 9.30
N ALA A 109 -10.36 13.40 10.17
CA ALA A 109 -10.20 12.01 9.87
C ALA A 109 -11.57 11.30 9.89
N SER A 110 -11.77 10.36 8.97
CA SER A 110 -13.03 9.61 8.88
C SER A 110 -13.20 8.57 9.99
N ASP A 111 -12.11 8.19 10.66
CA ASP A 111 -12.09 7.28 11.80
C ASP A 111 -11.17 7.86 12.89
N ASN A 112 -11.58 7.75 14.15
CA ASN A 112 -10.87 8.33 15.29
C ASN A 112 -9.50 7.66 15.59
N ARG A 113 -9.23 6.49 15.03
CA ARG A 113 -7.97 5.73 15.18
C ARG A 113 -6.94 6.11 14.12
N ILE A 114 -7.33 6.95 13.15
CA ILE A 114 -6.47 7.42 12.06
C ILE A 114 -6.24 8.92 12.23
N SER A 115 -4.99 9.37 12.12
CA SER A 115 -4.70 10.81 12.14
C SER A 115 -5.07 11.46 10.80
N VAL A 116 -5.33 12.77 10.81
CA VAL A 116 -5.57 13.54 9.58
C VAL A 116 -4.38 13.41 8.63
N GLU A 117 -3.16 13.41 9.16
CA GLU A 117 -1.92 13.30 8.39
C GLU A 117 -1.77 11.93 7.71
N ASP A 118 -2.10 10.84 8.40
CA ASP A 118 -2.06 9.50 7.80
C ASP A 118 -3.11 9.36 6.70
N GLN A 119 -4.35 9.80 6.96
CA GLN A 119 -5.41 9.76 5.95
C GLN A 119 -5.06 10.62 4.74
N GLU A 120 -4.54 11.82 4.96
CA GLU A 120 -4.08 12.69 3.89
C GLU A 120 -2.98 12.03 3.07
N LEU A 121 -1.99 11.41 3.72
CA LEU A 121 -0.89 10.71 3.07
C LEU A 121 -1.41 9.55 2.21
N TRP A 122 -2.24 8.67 2.77
CA TRP A 122 -2.75 7.50 2.07
C TRP A 122 -3.67 7.87 0.91
N ILE A 123 -4.52 8.88 1.07
CA ILE A 123 -5.39 9.34 -0.01
C ILE A 123 -4.56 9.94 -1.15
N ASN A 124 -3.53 10.73 -0.83
CA ASN A 124 -2.70 11.39 -1.84
C ASN A 124 -1.71 10.43 -2.53
N ASN A 125 -1.34 9.33 -1.89
CA ASN A 125 -0.41 8.35 -2.46
C ASN A 125 -1.13 7.15 -3.08
N PHE A 126 -2.14 6.62 -2.42
CA PHE A 126 -2.77 5.36 -2.80
C PHE A 126 -4.22 5.54 -3.28
N GLY A 127 -4.80 6.72 -3.13
CA GLY A 127 -6.10 7.07 -3.67
C GLY A 127 -7.24 6.98 -2.66
N GLN A 128 -8.15 7.94 -2.75
CA GLN A 128 -9.29 8.07 -1.83
C GLN A 128 -10.16 6.81 -1.76
N ASP A 129 -10.54 6.29 -2.93
CA ASP A 129 -11.42 5.12 -3.01
C ASP A 129 -10.76 3.86 -2.43
N ASN A 130 -9.43 3.73 -2.50
CA ASN A 130 -8.71 2.62 -1.87
C ASN A 130 -8.72 2.75 -0.34
N PHE A 131 -8.48 3.96 0.17
CA PHE A 131 -8.52 4.25 1.60
C PHE A 131 -9.91 3.98 2.19
N GLU A 132 -10.95 4.58 1.61
CA GLU A 132 -12.33 4.48 2.12
C GLU A 132 -12.82 3.03 2.15
N LYS A 133 -12.53 2.24 1.10
CA LYS A 133 -12.90 0.82 1.05
C LYS A 133 -12.13 -0.02 2.06
N SER A 134 -10.86 0.31 2.31
CA SER A 134 -10.07 -0.39 3.33
C SER A 134 -10.68 -0.18 4.71
N VAL A 135 -11.02 1.07 5.06
CA VAL A 135 -11.69 1.42 6.31
C VAL A 135 -13.06 0.74 6.42
N GLU A 136 -13.87 0.79 5.37
CA GLU A 136 -15.20 0.16 5.34
C GLU A 136 -15.13 -1.36 5.55
N VAL A 137 -14.16 -2.04 4.94
CA VAL A 137 -13.96 -3.48 5.14
C VAL A 137 -13.58 -3.80 6.58
N ILE A 138 -12.69 -3.02 7.21
CA ILE A 138 -12.29 -3.28 8.59
C ILE A 138 -13.49 -3.14 9.52
N HIS A 139 -14.28 -2.07 9.37
CA HIS A 139 -15.52 -1.89 10.13
C HIS A 139 -16.53 -3.02 9.90
N TYR A 140 -16.69 -3.47 8.66
CA TYR A 140 -17.56 -4.59 8.34
C TYR A 140 -17.14 -5.87 9.09
N ILE A 141 -15.84 -6.15 9.20
CA ILE A 141 -15.33 -7.28 9.98
C ILE A 141 -15.54 -7.07 11.48
N GLU A 142 -15.30 -5.87 12.01
CA GLU A 142 -15.59 -5.53 13.42
C GLU A 142 -17.06 -5.78 13.77
N GLU A 143 -17.98 -5.31 12.94
CA GLU A 143 -19.43 -5.48 13.12
C GLU A 143 -19.87 -6.94 12.96
N THR A 144 -19.39 -7.63 11.92
CA THR A 144 -19.81 -9.00 11.59
C THR A 144 -19.45 -10.00 12.68
N TYR A 145 -18.30 -9.81 13.33
CA TYR A 145 -17.78 -10.74 14.33
C TYR A 145 -17.83 -10.20 15.77
N GLY A 146 -18.41 -9.01 15.98
CA GLY A 146 -18.51 -8.40 17.32
C GLY A 146 -17.15 -8.12 17.97
N ILE A 147 -16.13 -7.83 17.17
CA ILE A 147 -14.77 -7.54 17.65
C ILE A 147 -14.48 -6.04 17.55
N ALA A 148 -13.45 -5.58 18.26
CA ALA A 148 -12.88 -4.26 18.08
C ALA A 148 -11.35 -4.37 18.00
N TYR A 149 -10.77 -3.92 16.89
CA TYR A 149 -9.33 -3.82 16.77
C TYR A 149 -8.80 -2.66 17.61
N THR A 150 -7.59 -2.82 18.13
CA THR A 150 -6.86 -1.69 18.74
C THR A 150 -6.59 -0.61 17.69
N ASP A 151 -6.39 0.63 18.15
CA ASP A 151 -6.04 1.76 17.28
C ASP A 151 -4.83 1.43 16.37
N TYR A 152 -3.83 0.74 16.94
CA TYR A 152 -2.64 0.33 16.21
C TYR A 152 -2.96 -0.70 15.12
N SER A 153 -3.70 -1.77 15.46
CA SER A 153 -4.07 -2.81 14.51
C SER A 153 -4.99 -2.28 13.41
N PHE A 154 -5.95 -1.43 13.76
CA PHE A 154 -6.85 -0.79 12.81
C PHE A 154 -6.08 0.06 11.80
N LYS A 155 -5.20 0.94 12.30
CA LYS A 155 -4.33 1.78 11.47
C LYS A 155 -3.43 0.94 10.56
N MET A 156 -2.84 -0.14 11.10
CA MET A 156 -1.98 -1.06 10.35
C MET A 156 -2.76 -1.74 9.21
N LEU A 157 -3.94 -2.28 9.50
CA LEU A 157 -4.82 -2.88 8.49
C LEU A 157 -5.19 -1.86 7.41
N ALA A 158 -5.60 -0.65 7.79
CA ALA A 158 -5.99 0.39 6.85
C ALA A 158 -4.85 0.76 5.89
N ASP A 159 -3.62 0.90 6.40
CA ASP A 159 -2.42 1.21 5.60
C ASP A 159 -2.15 0.10 4.57
N TYR A 160 -2.03 -1.15 5.04
CA TYR A 160 -1.65 -2.27 4.17
C TYR A 160 -2.74 -2.70 3.19
N LEU A 161 -4.01 -2.65 3.58
CA LEU A 161 -5.14 -2.94 2.68
C LEU A 161 -5.28 -1.84 1.61
N CYS A 162 -5.04 -0.58 1.96
CA CYS A 162 -5.04 0.51 1.01
C CYS A 162 -3.92 0.35 -0.04
N ILE A 163 -2.72 -0.04 0.41
CA ILE A 163 -1.59 -0.38 -0.47
C ILE A 163 -1.94 -1.60 -1.37
N GLN A 164 -2.53 -2.66 -0.80
CA GLN A 164 -2.93 -3.84 -1.58
C GLN A 164 -3.91 -3.46 -2.70
N LEU A 165 -4.99 -2.73 -2.39
CA LEU A 165 -5.95 -2.28 -3.39
C LEU A 165 -5.30 -1.42 -4.47
N PHE A 166 -4.41 -0.51 -4.09
CA PHE A 166 -3.64 0.30 -5.03
C PHE A 166 -2.84 -0.57 -6.01
N ARG A 167 -2.08 -1.55 -5.49
CA ARG A 167 -1.23 -2.43 -6.29
C ARG A 167 -2.03 -3.36 -7.20
N VAL A 168 -3.05 -4.03 -6.66
CA VAL A 168 -3.94 -4.93 -7.40
C VAL A 168 -4.61 -4.19 -8.57
N ARG A 169 -5.09 -2.95 -8.35
CA ARG A 169 -5.72 -2.15 -9.41
C ARG A 169 -4.77 -1.69 -10.50
N MET A 170 -3.49 -1.57 -10.18
CA MET A 170 -2.44 -1.32 -11.17
C MET A 170 -1.98 -2.60 -11.89
N GLY A 171 -2.59 -3.75 -11.61
CA GLY A 171 -2.22 -5.04 -12.18
C GLY A 171 -1.01 -5.70 -11.51
N ASN A 172 -0.56 -5.17 -10.36
CA ASN A 172 0.54 -5.73 -9.59
C ASN A 172 0.00 -6.62 -8.47
N VAL A 173 -0.14 -7.91 -8.79
CA VAL A 173 -0.67 -8.93 -7.89
C VAL A 173 0.44 -9.85 -7.40
N ILE A 174 0.26 -10.42 -6.21
CA ILE A 174 1.09 -11.51 -5.71
C ILE A 174 0.80 -12.75 -6.54
N THR A 175 1.84 -13.46 -6.95
CA THR A 175 1.76 -14.58 -7.91
C THR A 175 2.37 -15.88 -7.39
N GLU A 176 2.91 -15.85 -6.18
CA GLU A 176 3.59 -16.96 -5.52
C GLU A 176 3.16 -17.01 -4.05
N ASP A 177 3.28 -18.17 -3.43
CA ASP A 177 2.93 -18.38 -2.02
C ASP A 177 3.78 -17.51 -1.10
N ILE A 178 3.10 -16.85 -0.15
CA ILE A 178 3.75 -16.07 0.91
C ILE A 178 3.96 -16.95 2.15
N ILE A 179 3.01 -17.85 2.38
CA ILE A 179 2.97 -18.78 3.50
C ILE A 179 3.48 -20.14 2.97
N PRO A 180 4.47 -20.78 3.62
CA PRO A 180 4.95 -22.11 3.20
C PRO A 180 3.83 -23.16 3.22
N GLU A 181 3.80 -24.05 2.21
CA GLU A 181 2.78 -25.11 2.05
C GLU A 181 2.60 -25.99 3.31
N ASP A 182 3.67 -26.20 4.08
CA ASP A 182 3.66 -27.04 5.29
C ASP A 182 2.88 -26.45 6.48
N GLU A 183 2.50 -25.17 6.45
CA GLU A 183 1.79 -24.53 7.57
C GLU A 183 0.29 -24.81 7.59
N ASN A 184 -0.26 -25.47 6.56
CA ASN A 184 -1.67 -25.91 6.47
C ASN A 184 -2.66 -24.85 7.00
N ILE A 185 -2.42 -23.58 6.64
CA ILE A 185 -3.26 -22.47 7.05
C ILE A 185 -4.54 -22.54 6.23
N LYS A 186 -5.57 -23.12 6.83
CA LYS A 186 -6.93 -23.01 6.32
C LYS A 186 -7.30 -21.54 6.41
N TYR A 187 -7.53 -20.88 5.26
CA TYR A 187 -8.02 -19.49 5.26
C TYR A 187 -9.17 -19.38 6.25
N SER A 188 -9.07 -18.39 7.14
CA SER A 188 -10.17 -18.14 8.06
C SER A 188 -11.40 -17.71 7.28
N ASP A 189 -12.59 -18.08 7.78
CA ASP A 189 -13.86 -17.60 7.20
C ASP A 189 -13.89 -16.05 7.11
N ILE A 190 -13.10 -15.35 7.93
CA ILE A 190 -12.92 -13.90 7.89
C ILE A 190 -12.27 -13.41 6.58
N VAL A 191 -11.26 -14.13 6.04
CA VAL A 191 -10.62 -13.73 4.78
C VAL A 191 -11.62 -13.75 3.64
N ASP A 192 -12.46 -14.78 3.57
CA ASP A 192 -13.51 -14.85 2.56
C ASP A 192 -14.50 -13.69 2.71
N LYS A 193 -14.85 -13.30 3.95
CA LYS A 193 -15.69 -12.11 4.21
C LYS A 193 -15.02 -10.80 3.77
N VAL A 194 -13.72 -10.65 3.99
CA VAL A 194 -12.96 -9.50 3.50
C VAL A 194 -13.02 -9.43 1.97
N VAL A 195 -12.75 -10.54 1.29
CA VAL A 195 -12.73 -10.59 -0.18
C VAL A 195 -14.13 -10.38 -0.77
N GLU A 196 -15.17 -10.98 -0.20
CA GLU A 196 -16.56 -10.76 -0.59
C GLU A 196 -16.93 -9.27 -0.49
N LYS A 197 -16.59 -8.64 0.65
CA LYS A 197 -16.88 -7.22 0.86
C LYS A 197 -16.09 -6.35 -0.11
N PHE A 198 -14.78 -6.57 -0.31
CA PHE A 198 -14.02 -5.81 -1.31
C PHE A 198 -14.57 -5.97 -2.73
N SER A 199 -15.00 -7.18 -3.10
CA SER A 199 -15.58 -7.47 -4.42
C SER A 199 -16.93 -6.76 -4.62
N SER A 200 -17.70 -6.56 -3.55
CA SER A 200 -18.93 -5.76 -3.58
C SER A 200 -18.68 -4.26 -3.73
N LEU A 201 -17.59 -3.76 -3.16
CA LEU A 201 -17.24 -2.34 -3.17
C LEU A 201 -16.42 -1.93 -4.39
N SER A 202 -15.70 -2.86 -5.00
CA SER A 202 -14.76 -2.57 -6.07
C SER A 202 -14.62 -3.71 -7.07
N LYS A 203 -14.33 -3.35 -8.32
CA LYS A 203 -13.97 -4.30 -9.36
C LYS A 203 -12.51 -4.73 -9.21
N CYS A 204 -12.18 -5.35 -8.08
CA CYS A 204 -10.88 -5.96 -7.82
C CYS A 204 -11.05 -7.48 -7.81
N ASN A 205 -10.10 -8.19 -8.40
CA ASN A 205 -10.05 -9.65 -8.34
C ASN A 205 -8.87 -10.06 -7.48
N PHE A 206 -9.12 -10.83 -6.42
CA PHE A 206 -8.10 -11.33 -5.51
C PHE A 206 -7.87 -12.80 -5.84
N ASN A 207 -6.66 -13.13 -6.31
CA ASN A 207 -6.25 -14.52 -6.46
C ASN A 207 -5.97 -15.15 -5.09
N GLU A 208 -5.70 -16.45 -5.05
CA GLU A 208 -5.45 -17.16 -3.78
C GLU A 208 -4.25 -16.57 -3.01
N TYR A 209 -3.20 -16.10 -3.67
CA TYR A 209 -2.04 -15.50 -3.00
C TYR A 209 -2.36 -14.13 -2.37
N GLU A 210 -3.27 -13.36 -2.97
CA GLU A 210 -3.77 -12.13 -2.37
C GLU A 210 -4.61 -12.38 -1.11
N LYS A 211 -5.26 -13.55 -1.02
CA LYS A 211 -5.95 -13.99 0.19
C LYS A 211 -4.96 -14.32 1.30
N GLN A 212 -3.83 -14.96 0.99
CA GLN A 212 -2.75 -15.20 1.96
C GLN A 212 -2.22 -13.90 2.55
N TYR A 213 -2.10 -12.86 1.71
CA TYR A 213 -1.69 -11.54 2.19
C TYR A 213 -2.67 -10.99 3.23
N ILE A 214 -3.98 -11.08 2.97
CA ILE A 214 -5.02 -10.65 3.91
C ILE A 214 -4.95 -11.46 5.21
N GLU A 215 -4.80 -12.78 5.12
CA GLU A 215 -4.66 -13.66 6.30
C GLU A 215 -3.47 -13.22 7.18
N ILE A 216 -2.30 -12.95 6.58
CA ILE A 216 -1.12 -12.46 7.31
C ILE A 216 -1.43 -11.14 8.03
N LEU A 217 -2.14 -10.21 7.38
CA LEU A 217 -2.51 -8.93 7.99
C LEU A 217 -3.47 -9.13 9.17
N LEU A 218 -4.49 -9.95 9.02
CA LEU A 218 -5.46 -10.25 10.07
C LEU A 218 -4.83 -11.00 11.26
N ALA A 219 -3.96 -11.97 10.98
CA ALA A 219 -3.17 -12.65 12.01
C ALA A 219 -2.28 -11.67 12.78
N SER A 220 -1.60 -10.77 12.05
CA SER A 220 -0.76 -9.72 12.64
C SER A 220 -1.57 -8.77 13.53
N ALA A 221 -2.79 -8.40 13.12
CA ALA A 221 -3.71 -7.59 13.91
C ALA A 221 -4.17 -8.32 15.18
N SER A 222 -4.47 -9.62 15.08
CA SER A 222 -4.97 -10.45 16.19
C SER A 222 -3.93 -10.62 17.30
N VAL A 223 -2.66 -10.83 16.95
CA VAL A 223 -1.54 -10.92 17.92
C VAL A 223 -1.42 -9.65 18.75
N GLN A 224 -1.77 -8.50 18.19
CA GLN A 224 -1.63 -7.19 18.83
C GLN A 224 -2.85 -6.81 19.68
N SER A 225 -4.02 -7.37 19.39
CA SER A 225 -5.26 -7.10 20.13
C SER A 225 -5.44 -7.95 21.38
N ASN A 226 -4.55 -8.91 21.66
CA ASN A 226 -4.72 -9.91 22.74
C ASN A 226 -6.10 -10.61 22.70
N THR A 227 -6.74 -10.54 21.53
CA THR A 227 -8.08 -11.03 21.25
C THR A 227 -7.86 -12.16 20.27
N ASP A 228 -8.10 -13.39 20.71
CA ASP A 228 -8.03 -14.53 19.81
C ASP A 228 -9.23 -14.45 18.86
N LEU A 229 -9.11 -13.66 17.78
CA LEU A 229 -10.09 -13.58 16.69
C LEU A 229 -10.50 -15.00 16.26
N TYR A 230 -9.52 -15.90 16.18
CA TYR A 230 -9.70 -17.31 15.82
C TYR A 230 -10.46 -18.13 16.89
N LYS A 231 -10.48 -17.71 18.16
CA LYS A 231 -11.34 -18.34 19.18
C LYS A 231 -12.79 -17.88 19.09
N ALA A 232 -13.07 -16.61 18.80
CA ALA A 232 -14.44 -16.11 18.59
C ALA A 232 -15.12 -16.79 17.39
N ILE A 233 -14.36 -17.06 16.32
CA ILE A 233 -14.83 -17.84 15.15
C ILE A 233 -15.10 -19.30 15.50
N SER A 234 -14.34 -19.87 16.45
CA SER A 234 -14.51 -21.27 16.88
C SER A 234 -15.75 -21.45 17.76
N SER A 235 -16.11 -20.46 18.58
CA SER A 235 -17.32 -20.50 19.41
C SER A 235 -18.62 -20.38 18.59
N ASP A 236 -18.63 -19.62 17.50
CA ASP A 236 -19.79 -19.48 16.60
C ASP A 236 -20.11 -20.77 15.81
N LYS A 237 -19.13 -21.67 15.66
CA LYS A 237 -19.35 -22.99 15.05
C LYS A 237 -19.92 -24.01 16.03
N GLU A 238 -19.64 -23.89 17.33
CA GLU A 238 -20.18 -24.80 18.35
C GLU A 238 -21.63 -24.48 18.76
N GLU A 239 -22.13 -23.27 18.53
CA GLU A 239 -23.54 -22.91 18.81
C GLU A 239 -24.52 -23.24 17.67
N LYS A 240 -24.04 -23.74 16.52
CA LYS A 240 -24.87 -24.04 15.33
C LYS A 240 -24.97 -25.53 14.98
N ASP A 241 -24.37 -26.42 15.77
CA ASP A 241 -24.54 -27.88 15.72
C ASP A 241 -25.38 -28.38 16.91
#